data_AF-A0A4U9TUG4-F1
#
_entry.id   AF-A0A4U9TUG4-F1
#
_cell.length_a   1.000
_cell.length_b   1.000
_cell.length_c   1.000
_cell.angle_alpha   90.00
_cell.angle_beta   90.00
_cell.angle_gamma   90.00
#
_symmetry.space_group_name_H-M   'P 1'
#
loop_
_entity.id
_entity.type
_entity.pdbx_description
1 polymer ?
#
loop_
_entity_poly.entity_id
_entity_poly.type
_entity_poly.pdbx_seq_one_letter_code
_entity_poly.pdbx_strand_id
1 'polypeptide(L)'
;MTQKQLADYFAKPVLITVGEKDNDPYHPLLRRSYEAMAQGDSRLTRAQSYFLTAQQKAKRYKVDFNWRFTTLPDVGHSGSKMSAYGAEQFAWFEQHGEFKVQP
;
A
#
# COMPACT_ATOMS: atom_id res chain seq x y z
N MET A 1 0.64 -18.72 7.15
CA MET A 1 1.45 -18.70 5.92
C MET A 1 2.84 -19.23 6.23
N THR A 2 3.41 -20.04 5.36
CA THR A 2 4.81 -20.49 5.45
C THR A 2 5.76 -19.40 4.97
N GLN A 3 7.06 -19.52 5.26
CA GLN A 3 8.08 -18.61 4.73
C GLN A 3 8.10 -18.62 3.19
N LYS A 4 7.91 -19.80 2.57
CA LYS A 4 7.81 -19.91 1.10
C LYS A 4 6.62 -19.12 0.55
N GLN A 5 5.44 -19.27 1.15
CA GLN A 5 4.25 -18.51 0.73
C GLN A 5 4.45 -17.00 0.86
N LEU A 6 5.19 -16.54 1.88
CA LEU A 6 5.53 -15.13 2.05
C LEU A 6 6.56 -14.66 1.01
N ALA A 7 7.56 -15.48 0.70
CA ALA A 7 8.54 -15.17 -0.35
C ALA A 7 7.85 -14.98 -1.71
N ASP A 8 6.97 -15.92 -2.09
CA ASP A 8 6.21 -15.86 -3.33
C ASP A 8 5.28 -14.63 -3.38
N TYR A 9 4.78 -14.19 -2.22
CA TYR A 9 3.92 -13.01 -2.11
C TYR A 9 4.71 -11.68 -2.21
N PHE A 10 5.85 -11.59 -1.55
CA PHE A 10 6.72 -10.40 -1.58
C PHE A 10 7.37 -10.16 -2.94
N ALA A 11 7.60 -11.23 -3.71
CA ALA A 11 8.12 -11.14 -5.08
C ALA A 11 7.10 -10.60 -6.11
N LYS A 12 5.80 -10.50 -5.77
CA LYS A 12 4.80 -9.97 -6.70
C LYS A 12 4.97 -8.45 -6.90
N PRO A 13 4.70 -7.93 -8.11
CA PRO A 13 4.61 -6.49 -8.33
C PRO A 13 3.30 -5.98 -7.71
N VAL A 14 3.39 -5.44 -6.49
CA VAL A 14 2.24 -4.86 -5.77
C VAL A 14 2.48 -3.37 -5.57
N LEU A 15 1.49 -2.55 -5.93
CA LEU A 15 1.46 -1.12 -5.62
C LEU A 15 0.49 -0.87 -4.46
N ILE A 16 1.01 -0.34 -3.35
CA ILE A 16 0.19 0.22 -2.27
C ILE A 16 0.06 1.72 -2.53
N THR A 17 -1.18 2.19 -2.69
CA THR A 17 -1.49 3.60 -2.90
C THR A 17 -2.56 4.07 -1.93
N VAL A 18 -2.40 5.29 -1.42
CA VAL A 18 -3.33 5.91 -0.47
C VAL A 18 -3.36 7.42 -0.68
N GLY A 19 -4.50 8.05 -0.44
CA GLY A 19 -4.59 9.51 -0.44
C GLY A 19 -3.80 10.11 0.73
N GLU A 20 -3.00 11.16 0.48
CA GLU A 20 -2.23 11.86 1.52
C GLU A 20 -3.12 12.46 2.62
N LYS A 21 -4.36 12.82 2.29
CA LYS A 21 -5.38 13.35 3.22
C LYS A 21 -6.34 12.28 3.74
N ASP A 22 -6.09 10.99 3.50
CA ASP A 22 -6.86 9.89 4.12
C ASP A 22 -6.30 9.58 5.52
N ASN A 23 -6.16 10.65 6.31
CA ASN A 23 -5.41 10.71 7.55
C ASN A 23 -6.28 11.09 8.78
N ASP A 24 -7.61 11.19 8.62
CA ASP A 24 -8.53 11.51 9.71
C ASP A 24 -8.80 10.28 10.61
N PRO A 25 -8.35 10.30 11.88
CA PRO A 25 -8.58 9.20 12.82
C PRO A 25 -10.03 9.12 13.31
N TYR A 26 -10.84 10.16 13.08
CA TYR A 26 -12.24 10.27 13.49
C TYR A 26 -13.23 10.02 12.34
N HIS A 27 -12.75 9.69 11.14
CA HIS A 27 -13.61 9.39 9.99
C HIS A 27 -14.68 8.33 10.33
N PRO A 28 -15.97 8.56 10.04
CA PRO A 28 -17.07 7.71 10.54
C PRO A 28 -16.97 6.25 10.09
N LEU A 29 -16.48 6.02 8.87
CA LEU A 29 -16.29 4.67 8.30
C LEU A 29 -14.94 4.03 8.64
N LEU A 30 -14.12 4.64 9.49
CA LEU A 30 -12.84 4.06 9.87
C LEU A 30 -13.06 2.95 10.91
N ARG A 31 -12.57 1.74 10.62
CA ARG A 31 -12.59 0.63 11.59
C ARG A 31 -11.65 0.94 12.76
N ARG A 32 -12.14 0.85 14.01
CA ARG A 32 -11.40 1.10 15.25
C ARG A 32 -11.36 -0.09 16.21
N SER A 33 -11.40 -1.33 15.70
CA SER A 33 -11.12 -2.50 16.54
C SER A 33 -9.67 -2.43 17.04
N TYR A 34 -9.38 -3.13 18.13
CA TYR A 34 -8.04 -3.17 18.72
C TYR A 34 -6.96 -3.53 17.67
N GLU A 35 -7.21 -4.54 16.84
CA GLU A 35 -6.29 -5.01 15.81
C GLU A 35 -6.10 -4.00 14.67
N ALA A 36 -7.15 -3.22 14.36
CA ALA A 36 -7.08 -2.19 13.34
C ALA A 36 -6.28 -0.97 13.83
N MET A 37 -6.46 -0.59 15.10
CA MET A 37 -5.70 0.50 15.71
C MET A 37 -4.22 0.16 15.87
N ALA A 38 -3.89 -1.12 16.10
CA ALA A 38 -2.49 -1.59 16.13
C ALA A 38 -1.75 -1.41 14.79
N GLN A 39 -2.47 -1.26 13.68
CA GLN A 39 -1.89 -1.00 12.36
C GLN A 39 -1.71 0.50 12.09
N GLY A 40 -2.37 1.38 12.85
CA GLY A 40 -2.39 2.81 12.64
C GLY A 40 -3.78 3.41 12.92
N ASP A 41 -3.79 4.68 13.30
CA ASP A 41 -4.98 5.46 13.64
C ASP A 41 -5.73 6.03 12.44
N SER A 42 -5.13 5.99 11.25
CA SER A 42 -5.73 6.44 9.98
C SER A 42 -5.44 5.46 8.83
N ARG A 43 -6.07 5.64 7.66
CA ARG A 43 -5.80 4.77 6.50
C ARG A 43 -4.41 5.03 5.91
N LEU A 44 -3.96 6.28 5.92
CA LEU A 44 -2.58 6.65 5.55
C LEU A 44 -1.56 5.91 6.43
N THR A 45 -1.69 6.03 7.75
CA THR A 45 -0.78 5.36 8.70
C THR A 45 -0.79 3.84 8.50
N ARG A 46 -1.96 3.24 8.27
CA ARG A 46 -2.10 1.79 8.03
C ARG A 46 -1.41 1.33 6.75
N ALA A 47 -1.56 2.07 5.66
CA ALA A 47 -0.92 1.74 4.39
C ALA A 47 0.61 1.78 4.52
N GLN A 48 1.15 2.80 5.20
CA GLN A 48 2.58 2.91 5.52
C GLN A 48 3.06 1.75 6.39
N SER A 49 2.38 1.48 7.50
CA SER A 49 2.68 0.37 8.41
C SER A 49 2.68 -0.98 7.70
N TYR A 50 1.72 -1.21 6.82
CA TYR A 50 1.60 -2.46 6.06
C TYR A 50 2.80 -2.66 5.12
N PHE A 51 3.13 -1.64 4.33
CA PHE A 51 4.27 -1.68 3.42
C PHE A 51 5.60 -1.88 4.17
N LEU A 52 5.85 -1.10 5.23
CA LEU A 52 7.07 -1.19 6.02
C LEU A 52 7.19 -2.54 6.74
N THR A 53 6.09 -3.06 7.28
CA THR A 53 6.08 -4.38 7.92
C THR A 53 6.42 -5.48 6.91
N ALA A 54 5.83 -5.43 5.71
CA ALA A 54 6.12 -6.39 4.65
C ALA A 54 7.58 -6.30 4.20
N GLN A 55 8.10 -5.08 3.98
CA GLN A 55 9.49 -4.85 3.60
C GLN A 55 10.49 -5.37 4.65
N GLN A 56 10.24 -5.07 5.93
CA GLN A 56 11.08 -5.56 7.03
C GLN A 56 11.07 -7.09 7.12
N LYS A 57 9.90 -7.71 6.89
CA LYS A 57 9.76 -9.17 6.88
C LYS A 57 10.52 -9.79 5.72
N ALA A 58 10.40 -9.25 4.50
CA ALA A 58 11.15 -9.70 3.34
C ALA A 58 12.67 -9.59 3.56
N LYS A 59 13.12 -8.44 4.09
CA LYS A 59 14.53 -8.22 4.46
C LYS A 59 15.02 -9.27 5.48
N ARG A 60 14.24 -9.55 6.53
CA ARG A 60 14.58 -10.57 7.53
C ARG A 60 14.71 -11.97 6.93
N TYR A 61 13.87 -12.29 5.97
CA TYR A 61 13.89 -13.59 5.27
C TYR A 61 14.88 -13.66 4.12
N LYS A 62 15.53 -12.54 3.76
CA LYS A 62 16.47 -12.43 2.64
C LYS A 62 15.82 -12.89 1.32
N VAL A 63 14.59 -12.42 1.09
CA VAL A 63 13.81 -12.69 -0.12
C VAL A 63 13.51 -11.39 -0.85
N ASP A 64 13.16 -11.50 -2.13
CA ASP A 64 12.82 -10.36 -2.96
C ASP A 64 11.61 -9.60 -2.42
N PHE A 65 11.58 -8.29 -2.67
CA PHE A 65 10.49 -7.40 -2.30
C PHE A 65 10.22 -6.41 -3.43
N ASN A 66 9.25 -6.75 -4.28
CA ASN A 66 8.95 -6.01 -5.51
C ASN A 66 7.79 -5.03 -5.35
N TRP A 67 7.43 -4.71 -4.11
CA TRP A 67 6.34 -3.80 -3.83
C TRP A 67 6.79 -2.34 -4.01
N ARG A 68 5.83 -1.48 -4.30
CA ARG A 68 5.98 -0.02 -4.35
C ARG A 68 4.93 0.63 -3.46
N PHE A 69 5.24 1.82 -2.96
CA PHE A 69 4.35 2.63 -2.14
C PHE A 69 4.30 4.04 -2.71
N THR A 70 3.11 4.64 -2.73
CA THR A 70 2.95 6.03 -3.16
C THR A 70 1.75 6.67 -2.48
N THR A 71 1.81 7.98 -2.28
CA THR A 71 0.68 8.80 -1.83
C THR A 71 0.17 9.65 -2.98
N LEU A 72 -1.14 9.91 -3.00
CA LEU A 72 -1.71 10.90 -3.91
C LEU A 72 -1.83 12.24 -3.19
N PRO A 73 -1.11 13.29 -3.63
CA PRO A 73 -1.17 14.61 -3.02
C PRO A 73 -2.60 15.14 -3.01
N ASP A 74 -2.98 15.79 -1.91
CA ASP A 74 -4.29 16.43 -1.76
C ASP A 74 -5.54 15.52 -1.89
N VAL A 75 -5.37 14.19 -1.89
CA VAL A 75 -6.47 13.23 -2.00
C VAL A 75 -6.80 12.61 -0.64
N GLY A 76 -8.08 12.58 -0.25
CA GLY A 76 -8.59 11.86 0.92
C GLY A 76 -9.14 10.48 0.58
N HIS A 77 -10.21 10.05 1.23
CA HIS A 77 -10.88 8.77 0.95
C HIS A 77 -11.78 8.82 -0.31
N SER A 78 -11.20 9.17 -1.46
CA SER A 78 -11.94 9.39 -2.73
C SER A 78 -11.83 8.20 -3.68
N GLY A 79 -12.88 7.39 -3.76
CA GLY A 79 -12.93 6.24 -4.67
C GLY A 79 -12.62 6.60 -6.13
N SER A 80 -13.22 7.68 -6.66
CA SER A 80 -13.02 8.09 -8.05
C SER A 80 -11.58 8.51 -8.38
N LYS A 81 -10.95 9.32 -7.52
CA LYS A 81 -9.55 9.75 -7.72
C LYS A 81 -8.59 8.57 -7.61
N MET A 82 -8.79 7.69 -6.62
CA MET A 82 -7.95 6.49 -6.46
C MET A 82 -8.12 5.53 -7.64
N SER A 83 -9.35 5.33 -8.16
CA SER A 83 -9.59 4.49 -9.33
C SER A 83 -8.98 5.05 -10.61
N ALA A 84 -9.06 6.37 -10.83
CA ALA A 84 -8.43 7.01 -11.98
C ALA A 84 -6.90 6.82 -11.97
N TYR A 85 -6.27 7.03 -10.80
CA TYR A 85 -4.84 6.76 -10.62
C TYR A 85 -4.50 5.29 -10.82
N GLY A 86 -5.29 4.38 -10.25
CA GLY A 86 -5.11 2.94 -10.44
C GLY A 86 -5.15 2.54 -11.92
N ALA A 87 -6.07 3.10 -12.71
CA ALA A 87 -6.16 2.85 -14.15
C ALA A 87 -4.90 3.35 -14.90
N GLU A 88 -4.37 4.53 -14.56
CA GLU A 88 -3.10 5.01 -15.13
C GLU A 88 -1.94 4.05 -14.82
N GLN A 89 -1.86 3.57 -13.57
CA GLN A 89 -0.80 2.64 -13.15
C GLN A 89 -0.89 1.29 -13.87
N PHE A 90 -2.09 0.76 -14.10
CA PHE A 90 -2.28 -0.46 -14.89
C PHE A 90 -1.85 -0.27 -16.34
N ALA A 91 -2.32 0.79 -17.00
CA ALA A 91 -1.95 1.07 -18.38
C ALA A 91 -0.44 1.24 -18.56
N TRP A 92 0.23 1.88 -17.59
CA TRP A 92 1.69 1.99 -17.59
C TRP A 92 2.38 0.65 -17.37
N PHE A 93 1.92 -0.13 -16.38
CA PHE A 93 2.50 -1.43 -16.04
C PHE A 93 2.42 -2.42 -17.21
N GLU A 94 1.32 -2.43 -17.97
CA GLU A 94 1.17 -3.29 -19.15
C GLU A 94 2.22 -3.01 -20.23
N GLN A 95 2.69 -1.76 -20.33
CA GLN A 95 3.67 -1.33 -21.33
C GLN A 95 5.12 -1.48 -20.83
N HIS A 96 5.37 -1.33 -19.53
CA HIS A 96 6.72 -1.18 -18.98
C HIS A 96 7.13 -2.27 -17.99
N GLY A 97 6.19 -3.08 -17.48
CA GLY A 97 6.45 -4.12 -16.49
C GLY A 97 6.76 -3.61 -15.07
N GLU A 98 6.59 -2.32 -14.81
CA GLU A 98 6.79 -1.69 -13.51
C GLU A 98 5.76 -0.59 -13.25
N PHE A 99 5.59 -0.16 -11.98
CA PHE A 99 4.69 0.94 -11.64
C PHE A 99 5.38 2.29 -11.82
N LYS A 100 4.62 3.29 -12.29
CA LYS A 100 5.08 4.67 -12.47
C LYS A 100 4.96 5.42 -11.14
N VAL A 101 5.88 5.13 -10.23
CA VAL A 101 6.02 5.84 -8.96
C VAL A 101 7.24 6.76 -9.02
N GLN A 102 7.10 7.99 -8.51
CA GLN A 102 8.26 8.89 -8.39
C GLN A 102 9.25 8.31 -7.35
N PRO A 103 10.57 8.46 -7.55
CA PRO A 103 11.57 8.10 -6.55
C PRO A 103 11.41 8.83 -5.22
#